data_AF-A0ABD6B5Y9-F1
#
_entry.id   AF-A0ABD6B5Y9-F1
#
_cell.length_a   1.000
_cell.length_b   1.000
_cell.length_c   1.000
_cell.angle_alpha   90.00
_cell.angle_beta   90.00
_cell.angle_gamma   90.00
#
_symmetry.space_group_name_H-M   'P 1'
#
loop_
_entity.id
_entity.type
_entity.pdbx_description
1 polymer ?
#
loop_
_entity_poly.entity_id
_entity_poly.type
_entity_poly.pdbx_seq_one_letter_code
_entity_poly.pdbx_strand_id
1 'polypeptide(L)'
;DALVRRIDGEIRSRCPDSDTLPPAMLRVGLYSLETLLEAHGIETVRRLAYRLTGEVRRARGMGHYHLPRASDSAAVADLQFVFDARLELRTG
;
A
#
# COMPACT_ATOMS: atom_id res chain seq x y z
N ASP A 1 14.89 -3.07 3.19
CA ASP A 1 15.65 -3.41 1.96
C ASP A 1 15.45 -4.80 1.39
N ALA A 2 15.47 -5.90 2.14
CA ALA A 2 15.17 -7.23 1.58
C ALA A 2 13.66 -7.50 1.38
N LEU A 3 12.83 -7.09 2.34
CA LEU A 3 11.37 -7.27 2.29
C LEU A 3 10.74 -6.59 1.07
N VAL A 4 11.15 -5.35 0.79
CA VAL A 4 10.67 -4.58 -0.37
C VAL A 4 10.99 -5.30 -1.67
N ARG A 5 12.21 -5.85 -1.81
CA ARG A 5 12.59 -6.64 -2.99
C ARG A 5 11.79 -7.93 -3.11
N ARG A 6 11.46 -8.58 -1.99
CA ARG A 6 10.61 -9.77 -1.98
C ARG A 6 9.18 -9.44 -2.40
N ILE A 7 8.61 -8.35 -1.89
CA ILE A 7 7.29 -7.86 -2.29
C ILE A 7 7.27 -7.52 -3.78
N ASP A 8 8.28 -6.79 -4.27
CA ASP A 8 8.43 -6.47 -5.70
C ASP A 8 8.49 -7.75 -6.57
N GLY A 9 9.27 -8.75 -6.14
CA GLY A 9 9.36 -10.05 -6.79
C GLY A 9 8.03 -10.81 -6.82
N GLU A 10 7.28 -10.82 -5.72
CA GLU A 10 5.95 -11.44 -5.63
C GLU A 10 4.89 -10.73 -6.48
N ILE A 11 4.97 -9.40 -6.59
CA ILE A 11 4.08 -8.64 -7.48
C ILE A 11 4.39 -8.98 -8.93
N ARG A 12 5.67 -8.98 -9.32
CA ARG A 12 6.09 -9.28 -10.69
C ARG A 12 5.78 -10.74 -11.07
N SER A 13 5.97 -11.69 -10.17
CA SER A 13 5.69 -13.11 -10.45
C SER A 13 4.20 -13.38 -10.69
N ARG A 14 3.31 -12.61 -10.04
CA ARG A 14 1.85 -12.71 -10.18
C ARG A 14 1.26 -11.79 -11.25
N CYS A 15 2.06 -10.92 -11.85
CA CYS A 15 1.69 -10.09 -13.01
C CYS A 15 2.68 -10.29 -14.15
N PRO A 16 2.62 -11.46 -14.83
CA PRO A 16 3.33 -11.66 -16.08
C PRO A 16 2.68 -10.77 -17.15
N ASP A 17 3.36 -9.67 -17.49
CA ASP A 17 2.99 -8.67 -18.48
C ASP A 17 1.66 -7.94 -18.20
N SER A 18 1.73 -6.62 -18.06
CA SER A 18 0.59 -5.71 -17.81
C SER A 18 -0.52 -5.74 -18.88
N ASP A 19 -0.33 -6.52 -19.94
CA ASP A 19 -1.28 -6.73 -21.03
C ASP A 19 -2.19 -7.94 -20.85
N THR A 20 -1.95 -8.83 -19.88
CA THR A 20 -2.78 -10.04 -19.68
C THR A 20 -3.97 -9.85 -18.73
N LEU A 21 -3.90 -8.88 -17.80
CA LEU A 21 -4.97 -8.63 -16.83
C LEU A 21 -5.75 -7.36 -17.18
N PRO A 22 -7.11 -7.43 -17.24
CA PRO A 22 -7.94 -6.24 -17.31
C PRO A 22 -7.65 -5.28 -16.15
N PRO A 23 -7.85 -3.96 -16.34
CA PRO A 23 -7.69 -2.99 -15.26
C PRO A 23 -8.40 -3.42 -13.98
N ALA A 24 -7.74 -3.20 -12.85
CA ALA A 24 -8.26 -3.43 -11.51
C ALA A 24 -8.50 -4.90 -11.12
N MET A 25 -8.11 -5.86 -11.96
CA MET A 25 -8.16 -7.29 -11.62
C MET A 25 -7.11 -7.69 -10.58
N LEU A 26 -5.91 -7.13 -10.65
CA LEU A 26 -4.94 -7.26 -9.57
C LEU A 26 -5.41 -6.43 -8.36
N ARG A 27 -5.62 -7.10 -7.23
CA ARG A 27 -5.89 -6.45 -5.94
C ARG A 27 -4.82 -6.81 -4.95
N VAL A 28 -4.13 -5.80 -4.43
CA VAL A 28 -3.12 -5.95 -3.39
C VAL A 28 -3.69 -5.43 -2.08
N GLY A 29 -3.71 -6.28 -1.06
CA GLY A 29 -4.22 -5.96 0.25
C GLY A 29 -3.16 -5.96 1.32
N LEU A 30 -3.04 -4.84 2.03
CA LEU A 30 -2.22 -4.74 3.23
C LEU A 30 -3.13 -4.50 4.43
N TYR A 31 -3.30 -5.56 5.22
CA TYR A 31 -4.34 -5.65 6.25
C TYR A 31 -4.17 -4.66 7.42
N SER A 32 -2.94 -4.30 7.77
CA SER A 32 -2.71 -3.24 8.75
C SER A 32 -1.35 -2.59 8.58
N LEU A 33 -1.34 -1.28 8.35
CA LEU A 33 -0.15 -0.46 8.43
C LEU A 33 0.29 -0.25 9.89
N GLU A 34 -0.59 -0.43 10.86
CA GLU A 34 -0.29 -0.24 12.30
C GLU A 34 0.89 -1.09 12.73
N THR A 35 0.83 -2.40 12.49
CA THR A 35 1.87 -3.35 12.89
C THR A 35 3.21 -3.03 12.22
N LEU A 36 3.18 -2.50 10.99
CA LEU A 36 4.40 -2.07 10.30
C LEU A 36 4.95 -0.77 10.88
N LEU A 37 4.08 0.15 11.31
CA LEU A 37 4.48 1.38 11.97
C LEU A 37 5.13 1.09 13.33
N GLU A 38 4.54 0.20 14.12
CA GLU A 38 5.06 -0.25 15.41
C GLU A 38 6.45 -0.90 15.27
N ALA A 39 6.63 -1.74 14.25
CA ALA A 39 7.87 -2.49 14.07
C ALA A 39 9.00 -1.70 13.38
N HIS A 40 8.67 -0.74 12.51
CA HIS A 40 9.65 -0.16 11.57
C HIS A 40 9.64 1.37 11.46
N GLY A 41 8.68 2.04 12.10
CA GLY A 41 8.56 3.49 12.09
C GLY A 41 8.04 4.09 10.78
N ILE A 42 7.60 5.35 10.87
CA ILE A 42 6.85 6.04 9.82
C ILE A 42 7.59 6.13 8.49
N GLU A 43 8.88 6.50 8.48
CA GLU A 43 9.64 6.69 7.25
C GLU A 43 9.85 5.39 6.46
N THR A 44 10.02 4.27 7.17
CA THR A 44 10.14 2.96 6.53
C THR A 44 8.81 2.53 5.91
N VAL A 45 7.71 2.73 6.63
CA VAL A 45 6.36 2.41 6.15
C VAL A 45 5.97 3.30 4.97
N ARG A 46 6.24 4.61 5.04
CA ARG A 46 5.96 5.54 3.95
C ARG A 46 6.67 5.13 2.66
N ARG A 47 7.96 4.78 2.75
CA ARG A 47 8.76 4.32 1.61
C ARG A 47 8.26 2.98 1.05
N LEU A 48 7.86 2.05 1.91
CA LEU A 48 7.26 0.78 1.49
C LEU A 48 5.94 1.02 0.74
N ALA A 49 5.02 1.78 1.35
CA ALA A 49 3.72 2.09 0.75
C ALA A 49 3.88 2.81 -0.58
N TYR A 50 4.81 3.77 -0.69
CA TYR A 50 5.08 4.48 -1.94
C TYR A 50 5.52 3.55 -3.07
N ARG A 51 6.45 2.63 -2.79
CA ARG A 51 6.91 1.65 -3.77
C ARG A 51 5.80 0.69 -4.16
N LEU A 52 5.06 0.17 -3.17
CA LEU A 52 3.98 -0.77 -3.40
C LEU A 52 2.86 -0.17 -4.25
N THR A 53 2.41 1.04 -3.92
CA THR A 53 1.43 1.79 -4.74
C THR A 53 1.97 2.07 -6.14
N GLY A 54 3.28 2.34 -6.29
CA GLY A 54 3.93 2.48 -7.59
C GLY A 54 3.85 1.23 -8.46
N GLU A 55 4.11 0.05 -7.89
CA GLU A 55 4.01 -1.22 -8.63
C GLU A 55 2.57 -1.59 -8.96
N VAL A 56 1.63 -1.39 -8.02
CA VAL A 56 0.20 -1.56 -8.26
C VAL A 56 -0.26 -0.69 -9.43
N ARG A 57 0.17 0.57 -9.49
CA ARG A 57 -0.14 1.49 -10.58
C ARG A 57 0.41 1.01 -11.92
N ARG A 58 1.66 0.53 -11.96
CA ARG A 58 2.27 -0.04 -13.17
C ARG A 58 1.50 -1.26 -13.69
N ALA A 59 1.02 -2.11 -12.78
CA ALA A 59 0.20 -3.27 -13.12
C ALA A 59 -1.29 -2.94 -13.38
N ARG A 60 -1.67 -1.65 -13.42
CA ARG A 60 -3.07 -1.21 -13.57
C ARG A 60 -4.02 -1.85 -12.54
N GLY A 61 -3.51 -2.14 -11.34
CA GLY A 61 -4.25 -2.81 -10.25
C GLY A 61 -4.89 -1.85 -9.25
N MET A 62 -5.44 -2.40 -8.17
CA MET A 62 -5.91 -1.65 -6.99
C MET A 62 -5.13 -2.07 -5.74
N GLY A 63 -4.71 -1.09 -4.94
CA GLY A 63 -4.09 -1.31 -3.64
C GLY A 63 -5.02 -0.84 -2.53
N HIS A 64 -5.32 -1.69 -1.55
CA HIS A 64 -6.03 -1.28 -0.35
C HIS A 64 -5.16 -1.43 0.89
N TYR A 65 -5.24 -0.43 1.75
CA TYR A 65 -4.42 -0.31 2.96
C TYR A 65 -5.33 0.11 4.10
N HIS A 66 -5.12 -0.49 5.27
CA HIS A 66 -5.87 -0.14 6.46
C HIS A 66 -4.93 0.41 7.54
N LEU A 67 -5.34 1.52 8.16
CA LEU A 67 -4.64 2.15 9.27
C LEU A 67 -5.67 2.47 10.36
N PRO A 68 -5.75 1.66 11.44
CA PRO A 68 -6.68 1.86 12.54
C PRO A 68 -6.21 3.00 13.47
N ARG A 69 -6.08 4.21 12.94
CA ARG A 69 -5.74 5.43 13.72
C ARG A 69 -6.74 6.54 13.46
N ALA A 70 -6.82 7.47 14.40
CA ALA A 70 -7.62 8.68 14.26
C ALA A 70 -7.19 9.48 13.01
N SER A 71 -8.17 10.11 12.37
CA SER A 71 -8.03 10.82 11.10
C SER A 71 -7.11 12.05 11.16
N ASP A 72 -6.84 12.55 12.36
CA ASP A 72 -5.95 13.68 12.70
C ASP A 72 -4.57 13.23 13.22
N SER A 73 -4.30 11.93 13.29
CA SER A 73 -3.02 11.43 13.74
C SER A 73 -1.88 11.80 12.79
N ALA A 74 -0.68 12.04 13.34
CA ALA A 74 0.52 12.35 12.55
C ALA A 74 0.82 11.30 11.46
N ALA A 75 0.66 10.01 11.80
CA ALA A 75 0.86 8.92 10.84
C ALA A 75 -0.08 9.03 9.62
N VAL A 76 -1.33 9.45 9.84
CA VAL A 76 -2.28 9.69 8.74
C VAL A 76 -1.87 10.90 7.92
N ALA A 77 -1.44 12.00 8.57
CA ALA A 77 -0.96 13.20 7.88
C ALA A 77 0.24 12.91 6.96
N ASP A 78 1.17 12.06 7.41
CA ASP A 78 2.38 11.68 6.68
C ASP A 78 2.11 10.70 5.53
N LEU A 79 1.15 9.78 5.70
CA LEU A 79 0.90 8.70 4.74
C LEU A 79 -0.15 9.04 3.68
N GLN A 80 -1.08 9.97 3.95
CA GLN A 80 -2.23 10.20 3.06
C GLN A 80 -1.85 10.54 1.61
N PHE A 81 -0.73 11.23 1.38
CA PHE A 81 -0.28 11.63 0.05
C PHE A 81 0.40 10.50 -0.75
N VAL A 82 0.63 9.35 -0.13
CA VAL A 82 1.19 8.16 -0.79
C VAL A 82 0.13 7.42 -1.59
N PHE A 83 -1.14 7.58 -1.23
CA PHE A 83 -2.27 6.86 -1.82
C PHE A 83 -3.06 7.75 -2.77
N ASP A 84 -3.69 7.14 -3.77
CA ASP A 84 -4.53 7.86 -4.73
C ASP A 84 -5.84 8.37 -4.10
N ALA A 85 -6.31 7.69 -3.03
CA ALA A 85 -7.48 8.07 -2.28
C ALA A 85 -7.35 7.67 -0.81
N ARG A 86 -8.03 8.41 0.07
CA ARG A 86 -8.16 8.13 1.50
C ARG A 86 -9.64 8.00 1.86
N LEU A 87 -9.98 6.91 2.55
CA LEU A 87 -11.32 6.67 3.09
C LEU A 87 -11.23 6.72 4.61
N GLU A 88 -12.15 7.43 5.25
CA GLU A 88 -12.31 7.46 6.71
C GLU A 88 -13.60 6.71 7.07
N LEU A 89 -13.49 5.68 7.91
CA LEU A 89 -14.63 4.98 8.48
C LEU A 89 -14.96 5.58 9.84
N ARG A 90 -16.17 6.14 9.99
CA ARG A 90 -16.70 6.63 11.27
C ARG A 90 -17.86 5.73 11.69
N THR A 91 -17.69 5.04 12.81
CA THR A 91 -18.78 4.33 13.48
C THR A 91 -19.44 5.34 14.43
N GLY A 92 -20.69 5.70 14.15
CA GLY A 92 -21.47 6.63 14.99
C GLY A 92 -21.77 6.09 16.38
#